data_AF-A0A2V7H2I2-F1
#
_entry.id   AF-A0A2V7H2I2-F1
#
_cell.length_a   1.000
_cell.length_b   1.000
_cell.length_c   1.000
_cell.angle_alpha   90.00
_cell.angle_beta   90.00
_cell.angle_gamma   90.00
#
_symmetry.space_group_name_H-M   'P 1'
#
loop_
_entity.id
_entity.type
_entity.pdbx_description
1 polymer ?
#
loop_
_entity_poly.entity_id
_entity_poly.type
_entity_poly.pdbx_seq_one_letter_code
_entity_poly.pdbx_strand_id
1 'polypeptide(L)'
;MSIRPVKSIIQSQPTIEGAGVKLRRAFGFGNTGDFDPFLLLDDFRNEHPQDYLAGFPWHPHRGIETITYVLRGTVQHGDSLGNRGAMGPGDVQWMTAGSGILHQEMPKGDEAGR
;
A
#
# COMPACT_ATOMS: atom_id res chain seq x y z
N MET A 1 13.24 30.52 7.68
CA MET A 1 12.59 29.20 7.78
C MET A 1 12.91 28.62 9.14
N SER A 2 11.92 28.08 9.86
CA SER A 2 12.18 27.36 11.12
C SER A 2 12.51 25.90 10.80
N ILE A 3 13.57 25.36 11.40
CA ILE A 3 13.93 23.95 11.26
C ILE A 3 12.96 23.13 12.12
N ARG A 4 12.30 22.13 11.52
CA ARG A 4 11.48 21.17 12.26
C ARG A 4 12.38 20.03 12.74
N PRO A 5 12.61 19.86 14.05
CA PRO A 5 13.42 18.75 14.54
C PRO A 5 12.69 17.41 14.42
N VAL A 6 13.45 16.33 14.31
CA VAL A 6 12.90 14.96 14.40
C VAL A 6 12.45 14.72 15.84
N LYS A 7 11.15 14.49 16.06
CA LYS A 7 10.57 14.19 17.38
C LYS A 7 10.82 12.74 17.80
N SER A 8 10.75 11.82 16.85
CA SER A 8 10.93 10.38 17.07
C SER A 8 11.39 9.68 15.78
N ILE A 9 12.05 8.53 15.95
CA ILE A 9 12.41 7.62 14.87
C ILE A 9 11.73 6.28 15.17
N ILE A 10 10.91 5.80 14.25
CA ILE A 10 10.15 4.55 14.41
C ILE A 10 10.66 3.57 13.36
N GLN A 11 11.09 2.39 13.81
CA GLN A 11 11.48 1.31 12.91
C GLN A 11 10.23 0.55 12.46
N SER A 12 10.05 0.43 11.14
CA SER A 12 8.96 -0.34 10.55
C SER A 12 9.03 -1.83 10.94
N GLN A 13 7.88 -2.42 11.23
CA GLN A 13 7.74 -3.81 11.67
C GLN A 13 7.37 -4.74 10.50
N PRO A 14 7.93 -5.95 10.42
CA PRO A 14 7.46 -6.97 9.47
C PRO A 14 5.97 -7.27 9.70
N THR A 15 5.20 -7.39 8.63
CA THR A 15 3.75 -7.66 8.69
C THR A 15 3.34 -8.52 7.50
N ILE A 16 2.27 -9.30 7.67
CA ILE A 16 1.66 -10.11 6.61
C ILE A 16 0.25 -9.59 6.39
N GLU A 17 -0.10 -9.33 5.13
CA GLU A 17 -1.40 -8.81 4.69
C GLU A 17 -1.90 -9.54 3.43
N GLY A 18 -3.10 -9.22 2.97
CA GLY A 18 -3.66 -9.78 1.74
C GLY A 18 -3.66 -11.31 1.73
N ALA A 19 -3.22 -11.91 0.63
CA ALA A 19 -3.10 -13.36 0.49
C ALA A 19 -1.72 -13.90 0.92
N GLY A 20 -1.19 -13.41 2.05
CA GLY A 20 0.11 -13.83 2.59
C GLY A 20 1.28 -12.96 2.15
N VAL A 21 0.99 -11.74 1.71
CA VAL A 21 1.95 -10.76 1.25
C VAL A 21 2.79 -10.26 2.41
N LYS A 22 4.12 -10.34 2.29
CA LYS A 22 5.05 -9.79 3.29
C LYS A 22 5.35 -8.32 3.01
N LEU A 23 5.32 -7.49 4.04
CA LEU A 23 5.61 -6.06 3.93
C LEU A 23 6.19 -5.52 5.24
N ARG A 24 6.53 -4.22 5.27
CA ARG A 24 6.92 -3.53 6.49
C ARG A 24 5.97 -2.38 6.81
N ARG A 25 5.33 -2.43 7.97
CA ARG A 25 4.44 -1.36 8.46
C ARG A 25 5.21 -0.33 9.25
N ALA A 26 5.18 0.93 8.80
CA ALA A 26 5.82 2.05 9.51
C ALA A 26 4.95 2.55 10.66
N PHE A 27 3.67 2.81 10.38
CA PHE A 27 2.64 3.10 11.36
C PHE A 27 1.29 2.58 10.86
N GLY A 28 0.38 2.36 11.79
CA GLY A 28 -0.97 1.87 11.53
C GLY A 28 -1.47 1.06 12.71
N PHE A 29 -2.78 1.10 12.95
CA PHE A 29 -3.46 0.54 14.13
C PHE A 29 -2.93 1.11 15.48
N GLY A 30 -3.79 1.27 16.49
CA GLY A 30 -3.38 1.84 17.79
C GLY A 30 -3.49 3.37 17.88
N ASN A 31 -2.49 4.05 18.47
CA ASN A 31 -2.54 5.50 18.68
C ASN A 31 -2.30 6.26 17.37
N THR A 32 -3.38 6.72 16.75
CA THR A 32 -3.37 7.48 15.48
C THR A 32 -3.12 8.97 15.66
N GLY A 33 -3.14 9.51 16.89
CA GLY A 33 -3.09 10.95 17.13
C GLY A 33 -1.81 11.64 16.67
N ASP A 34 -0.67 10.95 16.71
CA ASP A 34 0.60 11.49 16.20
C ASP A 34 0.66 11.52 14.65
N PHE A 35 -0.23 10.79 13.96
CA PHE A 35 -0.22 10.62 12.51
C PHE A 35 -1.45 11.17 11.79
N ASP A 36 -2.49 11.60 12.51
CA ASP A 36 -3.70 12.23 11.95
C ASP A 36 -3.33 13.30 10.89
N PRO A 37 -3.80 13.19 9.63
CA PRO A 37 -4.87 12.33 9.11
C PRO A 37 -4.46 10.99 8.49
N PHE A 38 -3.19 10.60 8.58
CA PHE A 38 -2.68 9.35 8.03
C PHE A 38 -3.01 8.16 8.94
N LEU A 39 -3.67 7.16 8.37
CA LEU A 39 -4.15 5.99 9.13
C LEU A 39 -3.16 4.82 9.12
N LEU A 40 -2.41 4.67 8.03
CA LEU A 40 -1.51 3.53 7.80
C LEU A 40 -0.47 3.90 6.74
N LEU A 41 0.76 3.38 6.91
CA LEU A 41 1.81 3.43 5.90
C LEU A 41 2.57 2.10 5.88
N ASP A 42 2.49 1.41 4.75
CA ASP A 42 3.18 0.15 4.48
C ASP A 42 4.23 0.36 3.37
N ASP A 43 5.47 -0.06 3.62
CA ASP A 43 6.51 -0.25 2.59
C ASP A 43 6.41 -1.67 2.07
N PHE A 44 5.86 -1.77 0.86
CA PHE A 44 5.71 -3.04 0.18
C PHE A 44 6.88 -3.30 -0.77
N ARG A 45 7.85 -4.10 -0.29
CA ARG A 45 9.01 -4.52 -1.07
C ARG A 45 9.40 -5.95 -0.75
N ASN A 46 9.77 -6.71 -1.77
CA ASN A 46 10.30 -8.06 -1.64
C ASN A 46 11.25 -8.35 -2.81
N GLU A 47 12.15 -9.32 -2.61
CA GLU A 47 13.05 -9.83 -3.67
C GLU A 47 12.62 -11.22 -4.17
N HIS A 48 11.48 -11.70 -3.66
CA HIS A 48 11.04 -13.07 -3.75
C HIS A 48 9.58 -13.10 -4.19
N PRO A 49 9.29 -13.50 -5.45
CA PRO A 49 7.94 -13.50 -5.99
C PRO A 49 6.89 -14.21 -5.12
N GLN A 50 7.26 -15.30 -4.45
CA GLN A 50 6.37 -16.02 -3.54
C GLN A 50 5.88 -15.18 -2.35
N ASP A 51 6.59 -14.12 -1.99
CA ASP A 51 6.26 -13.26 -0.86
C ASP A 51 5.30 -12.12 -1.23
N TYR A 52 4.99 -11.95 -2.52
CA TYR A 52 4.14 -10.84 -2.98
C TYR A 52 3.13 -11.19 -4.07
N LEU A 53 3.38 -12.19 -4.94
CA LEU A 53 2.56 -12.44 -6.15
C LEU A 53 1.10 -12.78 -5.85
N ALA A 54 0.82 -13.34 -4.67
CA ALA A 54 -0.55 -13.61 -4.25
C ALA A 54 -1.37 -12.32 -4.05
N GLY A 55 -0.70 -11.19 -3.83
CA GLY A 55 -1.26 -9.85 -3.83
C GLY A 55 -2.32 -9.60 -2.76
N PHE A 56 -3.15 -8.62 -3.05
CA PHE A 56 -4.31 -8.26 -2.26
C PHE A 56 -5.55 -8.57 -3.10
N PRO A 57 -6.12 -9.79 -3.00
CA PRO A 57 -7.36 -10.12 -3.69
C PRO A 57 -8.51 -9.20 -3.27
N TRP A 58 -9.66 -9.33 -3.94
CA TRP A 58 -10.84 -8.52 -3.66
C TRP A 58 -11.12 -8.30 -2.16
N HIS A 59 -10.98 -7.05 -1.71
CA HIS A 59 -11.19 -6.64 -0.33
C HIS A 59 -11.86 -5.26 -0.26
N PRO A 60 -12.58 -4.92 0.83
CA PRO A 60 -13.34 -3.68 0.93
C PRO A 60 -12.54 -2.55 1.60
N HIS A 61 -12.83 -1.31 1.21
CA HIS A 61 -12.54 -0.10 1.98
C HIS A 61 -13.78 0.80 2.09
N ARG A 62 -13.85 1.61 3.16
CA ARG A 62 -14.90 2.61 3.39
C ARG A 62 -14.34 3.74 4.26
N GLY A 63 -14.70 4.98 3.95
CA GLY A 63 -14.41 6.15 4.78
C GLY A 63 -12.96 6.62 4.75
N ILE A 64 -12.16 6.08 3.83
CA ILE A 64 -10.73 6.38 3.69
C ILE A 64 -10.38 6.60 2.22
N GLU A 65 -9.17 7.09 2.00
CA GLU A 65 -8.51 7.07 0.71
C GLU A 65 -7.26 6.19 0.78
N THR A 66 -6.95 5.48 -0.29
CA THR A 66 -5.69 4.75 -0.43
C THR A 66 -4.85 5.44 -1.49
N ILE A 67 -3.56 5.60 -1.21
CA ILE A 67 -2.59 6.18 -2.14
C ILE A 67 -1.49 5.15 -2.34
N THR A 68 -1.43 4.56 -3.53
CA THR A 68 -0.42 3.58 -3.92
C THR A 68 0.59 4.27 -4.84
N TYR A 69 1.87 4.23 -4.47
CA TYR A 69 2.98 4.74 -5.27
C TYR A 69 3.96 3.62 -5.58
N VAL A 70 4.21 3.37 -6.87
CA VAL A 70 5.02 2.23 -7.30
C VAL A 70 6.48 2.66 -7.49
N LEU A 71 7.38 2.12 -6.69
CA LEU A 71 8.82 2.38 -6.81
C LEU A 71 9.50 1.49 -7.86
N ARG A 72 9.10 0.21 -7.92
CA ARG A 72 9.61 -0.81 -8.85
C ARG A 72 8.52 -1.83 -9.14
N GLY A 73 8.69 -2.58 -10.22
CA GLY A 73 7.73 -3.56 -10.68
C GLY A 73 6.44 -2.95 -11.21
N THR A 74 5.40 -3.77 -11.29
CA THR A 74 4.06 -3.35 -11.72
C THR A 74 2.99 -3.90 -10.80
N VAL A 75 1.89 -3.15 -10.67
CA VAL A 75 0.70 -3.55 -9.90
C VAL A 75 -0.52 -3.43 -10.79
N GLN A 76 -1.26 -4.53 -10.93
CA GLN A 76 -2.56 -4.52 -11.60
C GLN A 76 -3.66 -4.24 -10.59
N HIS A 77 -4.52 -3.28 -10.90
CA HIS A 77 -5.65 -2.90 -10.06
C HIS A 77 -6.98 -3.19 -10.77
N GLY A 78 -8.00 -3.55 -9.99
CA GLY A 78 -9.39 -3.51 -10.45
C GLY A 78 -10.36 -3.26 -9.30
N ASP A 79 -11.47 -2.58 -9.58
CA ASP A 79 -12.47 -2.22 -8.57
C ASP A 79 -13.92 -2.58 -8.95
N SER A 80 -14.83 -2.43 -7.98
CA SER A 80 -16.25 -2.72 -8.12
C SER A 80 -17.03 -1.72 -8.97
N LEU A 81 -16.42 -0.59 -9.35
CA LEU A 81 -17.00 0.36 -10.31
C LEU A 81 -16.68 -0.04 -11.76
N GLY A 82 -15.86 -1.07 -11.93
CA GLY A 82 -15.43 -1.59 -13.23
C GLY A 82 -14.12 -0.98 -13.72
N ASN A 83 -13.46 -0.12 -12.94
CA ASN A 83 -12.16 0.42 -13.32
C ASN A 83 -11.10 -0.68 -13.27
N ARG A 84 -10.16 -0.62 -14.20
CA ARG A 84 -9.00 -1.51 -14.29
C ARG A 84 -7.81 -0.71 -14.76
N GLY A 85 -6.64 -1.02 -14.22
CA GLY A 85 -5.40 -0.33 -14.59
C GLY A 85 -4.18 -1.15 -14.23
N ALA A 86 -3.03 -0.77 -14.80
CA ALA A 86 -1.74 -1.25 -14.37
C ALA A 86 -0.88 -0.02 -14.04
N MET A 87 -0.27 -0.02 -12.86
CA MET A 87 0.69 0.99 -12.42
C MET A 87 2.10 0.44 -12.57
N GLY A 88 2.99 1.22 -13.18
CA GLY A 88 4.42 0.97 -13.26
C GLY A 88 5.23 1.93 -12.40
N PRO A 89 6.58 1.86 -12.47
CA PRO A 89 7.45 2.69 -11.64
C PRO A 89 7.21 4.18 -11.87
N GLY A 90 6.95 4.92 -10.79
CA GLY A 90 6.65 6.35 -10.81
C GLY A 90 5.16 6.68 -10.88
N ASP A 91 4.29 5.70 -11.13
CA ASP A 91 2.85 5.92 -11.16
C ASP A 91 2.26 6.04 -9.75
N VAL A 92 1.18 6.82 -9.64
CA VAL A 92 0.38 6.98 -8.44
C VAL A 92 -1.07 6.61 -8.75
N GLN A 93 -1.67 5.79 -7.90
CA GLN A 93 -3.12 5.69 -7.80
C GLN A 93 -3.58 6.32 -6.50
N TRP A 94 -4.52 7.24 -6.61
CA TRP A 94 -5.25 7.81 -5.47
C TRP A 94 -6.71 7.37 -5.60
N MET A 95 -7.15 6.50 -4.70
CA MET A 95 -8.49 5.93 -4.70
C MET A 95 -9.30 6.45 -3.51
N THR A 96 -10.36 7.20 -3.79
CA THR A 96 -11.33 7.65 -2.78
C THR A 96 -12.41 6.59 -2.57
N ALA A 97 -12.36 5.83 -1.46
CA ALA A 97 -13.34 4.78 -1.21
C ALA A 97 -14.73 5.31 -0.84
N GLY A 98 -14.80 6.47 -0.18
CA GLY A 98 -16.06 7.12 0.19
C GLY A 98 -17.01 6.19 0.96
N SER A 99 -18.22 6.00 0.45
CA SER A 99 -19.24 5.11 1.05
C SER A 99 -18.89 3.62 0.95
N GLY A 100 -17.98 3.24 0.07
CA GLY A 100 -17.45 1.89 -0.04
C GLY A 100 -16.94 1.56 -1.43
N ILE A 101 -15.84 0.80 -1.48
CA ILE A 101 -15.32 0.19 -2.70
C ILE A 101 -14.80 -1.21 -2.39
N LEU A 102 -15.05 -2.17 -3.28
CA LEU A 102 -14.33 -3.44 -3.33
C LEU A 102 -13.26 -3.31 -4.40
N HIS A 103 -12.03 -3.70 -4.10
CA HIS A 103 -10.93 -3.64 -5.05
C HIS A 103 -9.89 -4.72 -4.83
N GLN A 104 -9.01 -4.92 -5.80
CA GLN A 104 -7.86 -5.83 -5.70
C GLN A 104 -6.60 -5.16 -6.26
N GLU A 105 -5.45 -5.54 -5.71
CA GLU A 105 -4.13 -5.03 -6.11
C GLU A 105 -3.17 -6.21 -6.25
N MET A 106 -2.77 -6.49 -7.50
CA MET A 106 -2.05 -7.70 -7.89
C MET A 106 -0.66 -7.32 -8.42
N PRO A 107 0.39 -7.38 -7.59
CA PRO A 107 1.76 -7.10 -8.01
C PRO A 107 2.31 -8.21 -8.91
N LYS A 108 3.18 -7.83 -9.86
CA LYS A 108 3.94 -8.78 -10.69
C LYS A 108 5.46 -8.70 -10.50
N GLY A 109 5.95 -7.56 -10.00
CA GLY A 109 7.38 -7.25 -9.91
C GLY A 109 7.98 -6.81 -11.25
N ASP A 110 9.28 -6.51 -11.24
CA ASP A 110 10.09 -6.16 -12.41
C ASP A 110 10.81 -7.39 -13.03
N GLU A 111 11.67 -7.18 -14.03
CA GLU A 111 12.45 -8.26 -14.67
C GLU A 111 13.37 -9.01 -13.69
N ALA A 112 13.71 -8.39 -12.56
CA ALA A 112 14.49 -9.00 -11.49
C ALA A 112 13.62 -9.60 -10.37
N GLY A 113 12.29 -9.58 -10.52
CA GLY A 113 11.35 -10.10 -9.53
C GLY A 113 11.20 -9.24 -8.29
N ARG A 114 11.41 -7.92 -8.41
CA ARG A 114 11.25 -6.93 -7.31
C ARG A 114 9.98 -6.11 -7.46
#